data_AF-A0A8K2AQN1-F1
#
_entry.id   AF-A0A8K2AQN1-F1
#
_cell.length_a   1.000
_cell.length_b   1.000
_cell.length_c   1.000
_cell.angle_alpha   90.00
_cell.angle_beta   90.00
_cell.angle_gamma   90.00
#
_symmetry.space_group_name_H-M   'P 1'
#
loop_
_entity.id
_entity.type
_entity.pdbx_description
1 polymer ?
#
loop_
_entity_poly.entity_id
_entity_poly.type
_entity_poly.pdbx_seq_one_letter_code
_entity_poly.pdbx_strand_id
1 'polypeptide(L)' 'MRYYQNNCHYYKIYIMGKNKGARITITLECSCDLSNSEKRKPGIFRYTSSKNRRNTPNRIELKKFCKHCNKHVNFKEIK' A
#
# COMPACT_ATOMS: atom_id res chain seq x y z
N MET A 1 5.76 27.37 -7.62
CA MET A 1 5.55 26.80 -6.26
C MET A 1 4.09 27.02 -5.88
N ARG A 2 3.24 25.99 -5.93
CA ARG A 2 1.88 26.07 -5.37
C ARG A 2 1.57 24.77 -4.65
N TYR A 3 1.44 24.90 -3.34
CA TYR A 3 0.79 23.93 -2.48
C TYR A 3 -0.69 23.84 -2.89
N TYR A 4 -1.18 22.62 -3.10
CA TYR A 4 -2.60 22.34 -2.92
C TYR A 4 -2.72 21.11 -2.03
N GLN A 5 -3.14 21.35 -0.78
CA GLN A 5 -3.88 20.38 0.00
C GLN A 5 -5.11 19.99 -0.80
N ASN A 6 -5.22 18.71 -1.16
CA ASN A 6 -6.53 18.12 -1.42
C ASN A 6 -6.56 16.74 -0.78
N ASN A 7 -7.35 16.68 0.30
CA ASN A 7 -7.77 15.52 1.06
C ASN A 7 -8.46 14.50 0.14
N CYS A 8 -7.70 13.69 -0.59
CA CYS A 8 -8.27 12.56 -1.30
C CYS A 8 -8.04 11.29 -0.47
N HIS A 9 -8.87 11.13 0.58
CA HIS A 9 -9.24 9.81 1.07
C HIS A 9 -9.97 9.09 -0.06
N TYR A 10 -9.21 8.48 -0.97
CA TYR A 10 -9.74 7.55 -1.94
C TYR A 10 -10.09 6.26 -1.20
N TYR A 11 -11.26 6.21 -0.58
CA TYR A 11 -11.93 4.92 -0.37
C TYR A 11 -12.41 4.47 -1.74
N LYS A 12 -11.50 3.90 -2.53
CA LYS A 12 -11.86 3.24 -3.79
C LYS A 12 -12.62 1.97 -3.39
N ILE A 13 -13.95 2.08 -3.31
CA ILE A 13 -14.86 0.95 -3.18
C ILE A 13 -14.68 0.11 -4.44
N TYR A 14 -13.91 -0.97 -4.33
CA TYR A 14 -13.82 -1.96 -5.39
C TYR A 14 -15.12 -2.78 -5.36
N ILE A 15 -15.97 -2.55 -6.35
CA ILE A 15 -17.10 -3.41 -6.69
C ILE A 15 -16.60 -4.86 -6.77
N MET A 16 -17.09 -5.72 -5.88
CA MET A 16 -16.81 -7.16 -5.85
C MET A 16 -17.58 -7.85 -6.97
N GLY A 17 -17.23 -7.53 -8.21
CA GLY A 17 -17.82 -8.12 -9.41
C GLY A 17 -17.09 -9.40 -9.81
N LYS A 18 -17.84 -10.53 -9.74
CA LYS A 18 -17.66 -11.82 -10.42
C LYS A 18 -16.21 -12.29 -10.66
N ASN A 19 -15.76 -13.14 -9.74
CA ASN A 19 -14.77 -14.22 -9.90
C ASN A 19 -13.58 -13.95 -10.85
N LYS A 20 -12.62 -13.12 -10.41
CA LYS A 20 -11.31 -12.94 -11.07
C LYS A 20 -10.35 -14.09 -10.70
N GLY A 21 -10.71 -15.33 -11.06
CA GLY A 21 -10.02 -16.60 -10.74
C GLY A 21 -8.63 -16.51 -10.08
N ALA A 22 -7.59 -16.21 -10.86
CA ALA A 22 -6.20 -16.24 -10.39
C ALA A 22 -5.64 -14.90 -9.86
N ARG A 23 -6.34 -13.77 -10.10
CA ARG A 23 -5.84 -12.43 -9.75
C ARG A 23 -6.50 -11.93 -8.47
N ILE A 24 -5.71 -11.83 -7.41
CA ILE A 24 -6.15 -11.42 -6.08
C ILE A 24 -5.73 -9.98 -5.79
N THR A 25 -6.58 -9.25 -5.06
CA THR A 25 -6.23 -7.95 -4.51
C THR A 25 -5.49 -8.16 -3.20
N ILE A 26 -4.31 -7.56 -3.08
CA ILE A 26 -3.45 -7.64 -1.91
C ILE A 26 -3.27 -6.25 -1.30
N THR A 27 -2.99 -6.25 0.00
CA THR A 27 -2.61 -5.03 0.72
C THR A 27 -1.13 -5.07 1.08
N LEU A 28 -0.39 -4.05 0.64
CA LEU A 28 1.02 -3.87 0.94
C LEU A 28 1.16 -2.78 2.01
N GLU A 29 1.82 -3.11 3.10
CA GLU A 29 1.99 -2.24 4.25
C GLU A 29 3.42 -1.79 4.43
N CYS A 30 3.60 -0.51 4.74
CA CYS A 30 4.90 0.07 5.01
C CYS A 30 5.54 -0.62 6.23
N SER A 31 6.78 -1.10 6.10
CA SER A 31 7.53 -1.68 7.22
C SER A 31 8.03 -0.64 8.23
N CYS A 32 7.62 0.62 8.10
CA CYS A 32 8.07 1.71 8.93
C CYS A 32 7.37 1.68 10.30
N ASP A 33 8.12 1.47 11.37
CA ASP A 33 7.58 1.38 12.73
C ASP A 33 6.81 2.62 13.16
N LEU A 34 5.69 2.41 13.86
CA LEU A 34 4.86 3.47 14.45
C LEU A 34 5.65 4.40 15.39
N SER A 35 6.75 3.91 15.96
CA SER A 35 7.65 4.62 16.87
C SER A 35 8.66 5.55 16.20
N ASN A 36 8.78 5.53 14.86
CA ASN A 36 9.76 6.38 14.19
C ASN A 36 9.26 7.84 14.16
N SER A 37 9.91 8.68 14.97
CA SER A 37 9.66 10.12 15.12
C SER A 37 9.95 10.94 13.85
N GLU A 38 10.62 10.37 12.84
CA GLU A 38 10.93 11.05 11.57
C GLU A 38 9.77 11.06 10.56
N LYS A 39 8.60 10.51 10.91
CA LYS A 39 7.45 10.47 9.99
C LYS A 39 6.79 11.85 9.89
N ARG A 40 6.44 12.26 8.67
CA ARG A 40 5.64 13.48 8.44
C ARG A 40 4.22 13.39 8.98
N LYS A 41 3.68 12.17 9.06
CA LYS A 41 2.33 11.92 9.57
C LYS A 41 2.33 10.67 10.44
N PRO A 42 1.60 10.69 11.57
CA PRO A 42 1.41 9.50 12.38
C PRO A 42 0.64 8.43 11.59
N GLY A 43 0.93 7.16 11.90
CA GLY A 43 0.27 6.00 11.29
C GLY A 43 1.06 5.29 10.20
N ILE A 44 0.44 4.25 9.64
CA ILE A 44 1.05 3.34 8.66
C ILE A 44 0.40 3.55 7.29
N PHE A 45 1.23 3.69 6.26
CA PHE A 45 0.78 3.84 4.88
C PHE A 45 0.57 2.46 4.23
N ARG A 46 -0.53 2.30 3.49
CA ARG A 46 -0.90 1.05 2.80
C ARG A 46 -1.20 1.29 1.34
N TYR A 47 -0.77 0.35 0.49
CA TYR A 47 -1.12 0.28 -0.92
C TYR A 47 -2.09 -0.87 -1.16
N THR A 48 -3.09 -0.63 -2.00
CA THR A 48 -3.90 -1.69 -2.61
C THR A 48 -3.30 -2.03 -3.96
N SER A 49 -2.98 -3.30 -4.19
CA SER A 49 -2.44 -3.78 -5.46
C SER A 49 -3.11 -5.10 -5.85
N SER A 50 -2.86 -5.59 -7.05
CA SER A 50 -3.35 -6.92 -7.46
C SER A 50 -2.19 -7.78 -7.91
N LYS A 51 -2.12 -9.01 -7.43
CA LYS A 51 -1.14 -10.02 -7.86
C LYS A 51 -1.82 -11.24 -8.46
N ASN A 52 -1.08 -11.99 -9.26
CA ASN A 52 -1.54 -13.27 -9.79
C ASN A 52 -1.02 -14.40 -8.89
N ARG A 53 -1.93 -15.14 -8.24
CA ARG A 53 -1.60 -16.22 -7.31
C ARG A 53 -0.87 -17.39 -7.99
N ARG A 54 -1.08 -17.60 -9.30
CA ARG A 54 -0.41 -18.67 -10.05
C ARG A 54 1.07 -18.39 -10.28
N ASN A 55 1.42 -17.14 -10.55
CA ASN A 55 2.80 -16.75 -10.86
C ASN A 55 3.61 -16.45 -9.59
N THR A 56 2.96 -15.81 -8.61
CA THR A 56 3.60 -15.41 -7.34
C THR A 56 2.72 -15.87 -6.17
N PRO A 57 2.82 -17.15 -5.77
CA PRO A 57 2.03 -17.68 -4.65
C PRO A 57 2.50 -17.13 -3.30
N ASN A 58 3.80 -16.86 -3.16
CA ASN A 58 4.41 -16.39 -1.92
C ASN A 58 4.05 -14.93 -1.59
N ARG A 59 4.24 -14.54 -0.32
CA ARG A 59 4.11 -13.15 0.12
C ARG A 59 5.19 -12.29 -0.53
N ILE A 60 4.80 -11.14 -1.07
CA ILE A 60 5.74 -10.24 -1.73
C ILE A 60 6.21 -9.14 -0.79
N GLU A 61 7.48 -8.76 -0.95
CA GLU A 61 8.06 -7.55 -0.37
C GLU A 61 8.57 -6.66 -1.51
N LEU A 62 8.11 -5.41 -1.56
CA LEU A 62 8.45 -4.48 -2.63
C LEU A 62 8.97 -3.17 -2.06
N LYS A 63 10.06 -2.66 -2.62
CA LYS A 63 10.56 -1.32 -2.29
C LYS A 63 9.73 -0.28 -3.03
N LYS A 64 8.98 0.53 -2.30
CA LYS A 64 8.13 1.60 -2.85
C LYS A 64 8.31 2.90 -2.05
N PHE A 65 7.94 4.01 -2.66
CA PHE A 65 7.93 5.29 -1.98
C PHE A 65 6.84 5.33 -0.91
N CYS A 66 7.13 5.79 0.30
CA CYS A 66 6.12 6.02 1.33
C CYS A 66 5.87 7.52 1.50
N LYS A 67 4.62 7.97 1.31
CA LYS A 67 4.25 9.38 1.49
C LYS A 67 4.39 9.86 2.93
N HIS A 68 4.24 8.98 3.93
CA HIS A 68 4.35 9.32 5.34
C HIS A 68 5.82 9.45 5.80
N CYS A 69 6.70 8.60 5.27
CA CYS A 69 8.13 8.61 5.61
C CYS A 69 8.97 9.47 4.65
N ASN A 70 8.39 9.91 3.53
CA ASN A 70 9.07 10.62 2.44
C ASN A 70 10.32 9.92 1.89
N LYS A 71 10.40 8.59 2.03
CA LYS A 71 11.54 7.79 1.59
C LYS A 71 11.06 6.49 0.96
N HIS A 72 11.93 5.88 0.16
CA HIS A 72 11.70 4.54 -0.36
C HIS A 72 11.94 3.53 0.75
N VAL A 73 10.90 2.77 1.07
CA VAL A 73 10.91 1.78 2.14
C VAL A 73 10.37 0.47 1.61
N ASN A 74 10.58 -0.58 2.37
CA ASN A 74 10.05 -1.87 2.03
C ASN A 74 8.58 -1.95 2.46
N PHE A 75 7.77 -2.52 1.59
CA PHE A 75 6.37 -2.79 1.84
C PHE A 75 6.13 -4.30 1.84
N LYS A 76 5.49 -4.81 2.89
CA LYS A 76 5.20 -6.23 3.07
C LYS A 76 3.72 -6.51 2.85
N GLU A 77 3.43 -7.64 2.21
CA GLU A 77 2.06 -8.14 2.05
C GLU A 77 1.48 -8.61 3.39
N ILE A 78 0.33 -8.06 3.81
CA ILE A 78 -0.37 -8.51 5.02
C ILE A 78 -1.41 -9.60 4.71
N LYS A 79 -2.21 -9.36 3.66
CA LYS A 79 -3.44 -10.10 3.36
C LYS A 79 -3.57 -10.33 1.86
#